data_AF-A0A2G9Y916-F1
#
_entry.id   AF-A0A2G9Y916-F1
#
_cell.length_a   1.000
_cell.length_b   1.000
_cell.length_c   1.000
_cell.angle_alpha   90.00
_cell.angle_beta   90.00
_cell.angle_gamma   90.00
#
_symmetry.space_group_name_H-M   'P 1'
#
loop_
_entity.id
_entity.type
_entity.pdbx_description
1 polymer ?
#
loop_
_entity_poly.entity_id
_entity_poly.type
_entity_poly.pdbx_seq_one_letter_code
_entity_poly.pdbx_strand_id
1 'polypeptide(L)' 'MNKMAQIREQKIGTNEVGIWWIGQAGYIVKTSKKIICIDPYLSDSARQISEDFARMVPAPI' A
#
# COMPACT_ATOMS: atom_id res chain seq x y z
N MET A 1 9.53 -5.03 11.36
CA MET A 1 10.09 -4.49 10.10
C MET A 1 9.10 -3.49 9.53
N ASN A 2 9.58 -2.36 9.02
CA ASN A 2 8.74 -1.38 8.30
C ASN A 2 8.17 -2.03 7.02
N LYS A 3 6.84 -1.99 6.84
CA LYS A 3 6.14 -2.67 5.73
C LYS A 3 6.60 -2.13 4.37
N MET A 4 6.92 -0.84 4.25
CA MET A 4 7.48 -0.29 3.02
C MET A 4 8.93 -0.66 2.79
N ALA A 5 9.74 -0.87 3.84
CA ALA A 5 11.08 -1.44 3.67
C ALA A 5 10.98 -2.83 3.02
N GLN A 6 10.08 -3.69 3.53
CA GLN A 6 9.82 -5.01 2.95
C GLN A 6 9.38 -4.93 1.47
N ILE A 7 8.41 -4.06 1.15
CA ILE A 7 7.91 -3.91 -0.24
C ILE A 7 9.03 -3.40 -1.18
N ARG A 8 9.86 -2.47 -0.70
CA ARG A 8 11.00 -1.94 -1.48
C ARG A 8 12.07 -3.00 -1.72
N GLU A 9 12.42 -3.77 -0.70
CA GLU A 9 13.48 -4.78 -0.73
C GLU A 9 13.08 -6.06 -1.45
N GLN A 10 11.78 -6.39 -1.48
CA GLN A 10 11.29 -7.58 -2.17
C GLN A 10 11.66 -7.54 -3.66
N LYS A 11 12.54 -8.44 -4.08
CA LYS A 11 12.83 -8.65 -5.51
C LYS A 11 11.67 -9.43 -6.13
N ILE A 12 11.17 -8.95 -7.26
CA ILE A 12 10.10 -9.58 -8.04
C ILE A 12 10.71 -10.03 -9.35
N GLY A 13 10.52 -11.31 -9.70
CA GLY A 13 10.98 -11.88 -10.96
C GLY A 13 10.32 -11.25 -12.19
N THR A 14 10.88 -11.51 -13.38
CA THR A 14 10.36 -10.95 -14.64
C THR A 14 8.96 -11.42 -15.01
N ASN A 15 8.54 -12.60 -14.52
CA ASN A 15 7.22 -13.19 -14.74
C ASN A 15 6.39 -13.30 -13.44
N GLU A 16 6.74 -12.49 -12.44
CA GLU A 16 6.05 -12.45 -11.15
C GLU A 16 5.43 -11.08 -10.91
N VAL A 17 4.44 -11.05 -10.03
CA VAL A 17 3.84 -9.82 -9.52
C VAL A 17 3.70 -9.91 -8.02
N GLY A 18 4.18 -8.89 -7.31
CA GLY A 18 3.91 -8.71 -5.89
C GLY A 18 2.70 -7.79 -5.72
N ILE A 19 1.78 -8.16 -4.84
CA ILE A 19 0.60 -7.36 -4.51
C ILE A 19 0.52 -7.25 -2.98
N TRP A 20 0.40 -6.02 -2.49
CA TRP A 20 0.24 -5.74 -1.06
C TRP A 20 -0.97 -4.85 -0.85
N TRP A 21 -1.90 -5.31 -0.01
CA TRP A 21 -2.96 -4.47 0.51
C TRP A 21 -2.39 -3.52 1.58
N ILE A 22 -2.70 -2.24 1.46
CA ILE A 22 -2.23 -1.18 2.37
C ILE A 22 -3.35 -0.51 3.16
N GLY A 23 -4.55 -1.12 3.18
CA GLY A 23 -5.75 -0.62 3.85
C GLY A 23 -6.79 -0.08 2.86
N GLN A 24 -8.05 -0.04 3.26
CA GLN A 24 -9.16 0.50 2.45
C GLN A 24 -9.16 -0.15 1.06
N ALA A 25 -9.35 0.63 -0.01
CA ALA A 25 -9.20 0.19 -1.39
C ALA A 25 -7.74 0.32 -1.91
N GLY A 26 -6.78 0.61 -1.03
CA GLY A 26 -5.40 0.88 -1.36
C GLY A 26 -4.55 -0.38 -1.58
N TYR A 27 -3.84 -0.42 -2.71
CA TYR A 27 -2.90 -1.50 -3.06
C TYR A 27 -1.58 -0.97 -3.62
N ILE A 28 -0.50 -1.72 -3.35
CA ILE A 28 0.75 -1.59 -4.09
C ILE A 28 0.92 -2.83 -4.97
N VAL A 29 1.21 -2.62 -6.25
CA VAL A 29 1.56 -3.65 -7.21
C VAL A 29 3.00 -3.42 -7.66
N LYS A 30 3.84 -4.44 -7.55
CA LYS A 30 5.25 -4.39 -7.97
C LYS A 30 5.53 -5.47 -8.98
N THR A 31 6.19 -5.09 -10.07
CA THR A 31 6.82 -6.00 -11.03
C THR A 31 8.34 -5.84 -10.95
N SER A 32 9.08 -6.63 -11.73
CA SER A 32 10.52 -6.43 -11.92
C SER A 32 10.92 -5.04 -12.42
N LYS A 33 10.01 -4.27 -13.02
CA LYS A 33 10.31 -2.99 -13.71
C LYS A 33 9.58 -1.78 -13.15
N LYS A 34 8.46 -1.99 -12.44
CA LYS A 34 7.56 -0.90 -12.04
C LYS A 34 6.98 -1.15 -10.67
N ILE A 35 6.67 -0.05 -9.98
CA ILE A 35 5.83 -0.02 -8.78
C ILE A 35 4.63 0.87 -9.12
N ILE A 36 3.44 0.37 -8.85
CA ILE A 36 2.17 1.04 -9.08
C ILE A 36 1.44 1.11 -7.74
N CYS A 37 0.90 2.28 -7.41
CA CYS A 37 0.09 2.49 -6.22
C CYS A 37 -1.34 2.81 -6.66
N ILE A 38 -2.32 2.08 -6.14
CA ILE A 38 -3.74 2.20 -6.47
C ILE A 38 -4.44 2.69 -5.21
N ASP A 39 -5.27 3.73 -5.37
CA ASP A 39 -6.05 4.39 -4.30
C ASP A 39 -5.29 4.63 -2.97
N PRO A 40 -4.17 5.38 -3.00
CA PRO A 40 -3.35 5.57 -1.81
C PRO A 40 -4.02 6.49 -0.79
N TYR A 41 -4.74 5.90 0.18
CA TYR A 41 -5.15 6.61 1.39
C TYR A 41 -4.01 6.59 2.42
N LEU A 42 -3.18 7.64 2.43
CA LEU A 42 -1.91 7.70 3.19
C LEU A 42 -1.99 8.51 4.49
N SER A 43 -3.14 9.10 4.79
CA SER A 43 -3.44 9.88 6.00
C SER A 43 -4.78 9.44 6.59
N ASP A 44 -5.10 9.85 7.83
CA ASP A 44 -6.41 9.62 8.47
C ASP A 44 -7.39 10.78 8.20
N SER A 45 -7.22 11.49 7.07
CA SER A 45 -7.90 12.76 6.81
C SER A 45 -9.39 12.60 6.50
N ALA A 46 -9.81 11.48 5.89
CA ALA A 46 -11.22 11.22 5.57
C ALA A 46 -12.05 10.88 6.81
N ARG A 47 -11.41 10.54 7.95
CA ARG A 47 -12.09 10.39 9.25
C ARG A 47 -12.87 11.65 9.65
N GLN A 48 -12.41 12.82 9.21
CA GLN A 48 -13.10 14.10 9.45
C GLN A 48 -14.48 14.18 8.79
N ILE A 49 -14.74 13.35 7.77
CA ILE A 49 -16.01 13.26 7.06
C ILE A 49 -16.94 12.27 7.76
N SER A 50 -16.43 11.10 8.12
CA SER A 50 -17.12 10.07 8.90
C SER A 50 -16.10 9.18 9.62
N GLU A 51 -16.42 8.76 10.84
CA GLU A 51 -15.63 7.78 11.60
C GLU A 51 -15.46 6.45 10.84
N ASP A 52 -16.40 6.09 9.98
CA ASP A 52 -16.33 4.89 9.13
C ASP A 52 -15.18 4.94 8.12
N PHE A 53 -14.62 6.13 7.84
CA PHE A 53 -13.47 6.33 6.95
C PHE A 53 -12.14 6.43 7.70
N ALA A 54 -12.12 6.08 8.99
CA ALA A 54 -10.88 5.90 9.72
C ALA A 54 -9.98 4.85 9.06
N ARG A 55 -8.67 5.09 9.08
CA ARG A 55 -7.69 4.13 8.57
C ARG A 55 -7.79 2.79 9.29
N MET A 56 -8.13 1.74 8.55
CA MET A 56 -8.13 0.35 9.03
C MET A 56 -6.73 -0.18 9.39
N VAL A 57 -5.66 0.33 8.77
CA VAL A 57 -4.26 -0.07 9.07
C VAL A 57 -3.33 1.14 9.08
N PRO A 58 -2.21 1.10 9.83
CA PRO A 58 -1.22 2.17 9.82
C PRO A 58 -0.74 2.51 8.42
N ALA A 59 -0.44 3.80 8.20
CA ALA A 59 0.19 4.24 6.97
C ALA A 59 1.49 3.46 6.75
N PRO A 60 1.77 3.00 5.53
CA PRO A 60 2.87 2.08 5.31
C PRO A 60 4.27 2.75 5.43
N ILE A 61 4.36 4.06 5.72
CA ILE A 61 5.59 4.88 5.86
C ILE A 61 6.75 4.23 6.63
#